data_AF-A0A1X3HFX3-F1
#
_entry.id   AF-A0A1X3HFX3-F1
#
_cell.length_a   1.000
_cell.length_b   1.000
_cell.length_c   1.000
_cell.angle_alpha   90.00
_cell.angle_beta   90.00
_cell.angle_gamma   90.00
#
_symmetry.space_group_name_H-M   'P 1'
#
loop_
_entity.id
_entity.type
_entity.pdbx_description
1 polymer ?
#
loop_
_entity_poly.entity_id
_entity_poly.type
_entity_poly.pdbx_seq_one_letter_code
_entity_poly.pdbx_strand_id
1 'polypeptide(L)'
;LGTAKSTCARSFVDLVPGIVVRDVTAGTTVDRLIGSMDLEAALASGRRRDHVGLLTEAQALCADDVNLFDDAVTAAPIGRPEDLPLIATMAVGADTVHPQLLDRFGLCAVTVPCRNPKDRELIVNHRLTFDDGPDSFITTCT
;
A
#
# COMPACT_ATOMS: atom_id res chain seq x y z
N LEU A 1 9.26 -0.95 15.35
CA LEU A 1 9.37 -2.41 15.58
C LEU A 1 9.03 -3.14 14.28
N GLY A 2 10.01 -3.82 13.68
CA GLY A 2 9.86 -4.44 12.36
C GLY A 2 9.04 -5.72 12.41
N THR A 3 7.76 -5.65 12.04
CA THR A 3 6.89 -6.83 11.86
C THR A 3 6.72 -7.21 10.39
N ALA A 4 7.57 -6.70 9.51
CA ALA A 4 7.57 -6.96 8.07
C ALA A 4 6.25 -6.65 7.32
N LYS A 5 5.37 -5.79 7.88
CA LYS A 5 4.07 -5.43 7.27
C LYS A 5 4.21 -4.97 5.82
N SER A 6 5.05 -3.96 5.56
CA SER A 6 5.27 -3.45 4.20
C SER A 6 5.95 -4.46 3.29
N THR A 7 6.82 -5.32 3.83
CA THR A 7 7.41 -6.43 3.07
C THR A 7 6.33 -7.39 2.60
N CYS A 8 5.43 -7.83 3.49
CA CYS A 8 4.31 -8.72 3.13
C CYS A 8 3.31 -8.04 2.18
N ALA A 9 2.98 -6.77 2.42
CA ALA A 9 2.07 -6.01 1.57
C ALA A 9 2.61 -5.88 0.13
N ARG A 10 3.90 -5.58 -0.01
CA ARG A 10 4.54 -5.45 -1.32
C ARG A 10 4.76 -6.79 -2.00
N SER A 11 5.15 -7.84 -1.27
CA SER A 11 5.35 -9.16 -1.86
C SER A 11 4.05 -9.76 -2.40
N PHE A 12 2.88 -9.30 -1.92
CA PHE A 12 1.60 -9.70 -2.51
C PHE A 12 1.50 -9.29 -3.99
N VAL A 13 2.09 -8.16 -4.37
CA VAL A 13 2.13 -7.71 -5.78
C VAL A 13 2.86 -8.72 -6.64
N ASP A 14 3.95 -9.30 -6.13
CA ASP A 14 4.73 -10.32 -6.83
C ASP A 14 3.96 -11.65 -6.99
N LEU A 15 2.96 -11.90 -6.14
CA LEU A 15 2.13 -13.11 -6.19
C LEU A 15 0.97 -13.02 -7.20
N VAL A 16 0.64 -11.82 -7.67
CA VAL A 16 -0.45 -11.61 -8.64
C VAL A 16 0.14 -11.07 -9.95
N PRO A 17 0.60 -11.94 -10.86
CA PRO A 17 1.25 -11.49 -12.08
C PRO A 17 0.30 -10.68 -12.97
N GLY A 18 0.80 -9.54 -13.48
CA GLY A 18 0.10 -8.72 -14.48
C GLY A 18 -0.82 -7.64 -13.94
N ILE A 19 -0.88 -7.39 -12.63
CA ILE A 19 -1.61 -6.25 -12.08
C ILE A 19 -0.73 -5.00 -12.01
N VAL A 20 -1.29 -3.85 -12.38
CA VAL A 20 -0.65 -2.54 -12.17
C VAL A 20 -0.95 -2.07 -10.76
N VAL A 21 0.08 -2.00 -9.92
CA VAL A 21 -0.05 -1.50 -8.54
C VAL A 21 0.55 -0.10 -8.44
N ARG A 22 -0.14 0.81 -7.75
CA ARG A 22 0.38 2.15 -7.46
C ARG A 22 0.46 2.40 -5.96
N ASP A 23 1.56 3.04 -5.55
CA ASP A 23 1.76 3.41 -4.16
C ASP A 23 1.02 4.70 -3.81
N VAL A 24 0.35 4.68 -2.66
CA VAL A 24 -0.20 5.85 -1.98
C VAL A 24 0.62 6.06 -0.71
N THR A 25 1.19 7.24 -0.58
CA THR A 25 1.99 7.65 0.59
C THR A 25 1.28 8.76 1.36
N ALA A 26 1.70 9.04 2.59
CA ALA A 26 1.17 10.15 3.39
C ALA A 26 1.30 11.53 2.70
N GLY A 27 2.25 11.70 1.78
CA GLY A 27 2.40 12.92 0.99
C GLY A 27 1.53 13.00 -0.25
N THR A 28 0.67 12.00 -0.51
CA THR A 28 -0.18 11.97 -1.70
C THR A 28 -1.30 12.98 -1.55
N THR A 29 -1.45 13.88 -2.53
CA THR A 29 -2.57 14.82 -2.56
C THR A 29 -3.82 14.17 -3.13
N VAL A 30 -5.00 14.70 -2.79
CA VAL A 30 -6.27 14.29 -3.40
C VAL A 30 -6.20 14.40 -4.92
N ASP A 31 -5.69 15.52 -5.45
CA ASP A 31 -5.50 15.75 -6.89
C ASP A 31 -4.64 14.66 -7.55
N ARG A 32 -3.57 14.18 -6.91
CA ARG A 32 -2.78 13.08 -7.47
C ARG A 32 -3.55 11.76 -7.43
N LEU A 33 -4.35 11.55 -6.39
CA LEU A 33 -5.11 10.32 -6.18
C LEU A 33 -6.28 10.17 -7.16
N ILE A 34 -7.16 11.17 -7.23
CA ILE A 34 -8.37 11.14 -8.07
C ILE A 34 -8.12 11.69 -9.49
N GLY A 35 -7.06 12.46 -9.67
CA GLY A 35 -6.79 13.22 -10.89
C GLY A 35 -7.19 14.68 -10.73
N SER A 36 -6.65 15.54 -11.60
CA SER A 36 -6.91 16.97 -11.55
C SER A 36 -7.02 17.58 -12.94
N MET A 37 -7.50 18.81 -13.01
CA MET A 37 -7.58 19.59 -14.25
C MET A 37 -6.73 20.86 -14.09
N ASP A 38 -5.85 21.12 -15.05
CA ASP A 38 -5.07 22.35 -15.11
C ASP A 38 -5.96 23.51 -15.57
N LEU A 39 -6.51 24.23 -14.59
CA LEU A 39 -7.42 25.34 -14.83
C LEU A 39 -6.72 26.54 -15.50
N GLU A 40 -5.44 26.79 -15.18
CA GLU A 40 -4.70 27.89 -15.80
C GLU A 40 -4.48 27.63 -17.28
N ALA A 41 -4.04 26.43 -17.67
CA ALA A 41 -3.92 26.06 -19.07
C ALA A 41 -5.29 26.07 -19.78
N ALA A 42 -6.35 25.62 -19.12
CA ALA A 42 -7.70 25.64 -19.67
C ALA A 42 -8.19 27.08 -19.96
N LEU A 43 -7.96 28.01 -19.03
CA LEU A 43 -8.36 29.41 -19.19
C LEU A 43 -7.47 30.16 -20.19
N ALA A 44 -6.16 29.92 -20.18
CA ALA A 44 -5.21 30.62 -21.06
C ALA A 44 -5.25 30.13 -22.51
N SER A 45 -5.46 28.83 -22.73
CA SER A 45 -5.38 28.22 -24.07
C SER A 45 -6.72 27.73 -24.63
N GLY A 46 -7.80 27.83 -23.85
CA GLY A 46 -9.12 27.26 -24.17
C GLY A 46 -9.14 25.73 -24.25
N ARG A 47 -8.03 25.06 -23.89
CA ARG A 47 -7.88 23.60 -23.99
C ARG A 47 -7.73 23.00 -22.61
N ARG A 48 -8.65 22.08 -22.31
CA ARG A 48 -8.61 21.27 -21.08
C ARG A 48 -7.38 20.36 -21.09
N ARG A 49 -6.60 20.41 -20.00
CA ARG A 49 -5.52 19.47 -19.72
C ARG A 49 -5.83 18.79 -18.40
N ASP A 50 -6.10 17.50 -18.44
CA ASP A 50 -6.36 16.69 -17.26
C ASP A 50 -5.11 15.86 -16.91
N HIS A 51 -4.84 15.78 -15.62
CA HIS A 51 -3.89 14.83 -15.05
C HIS A 51 -4.66 13.61 -14.55
N VAL A 52 -4.27 12.44 -15.05
CA VAL A 52 -4.85 11.18 -14.63
C VAL A 52 -4.44 10.87 -13.19
N GLY A 53 -5.39 10.43 -12.37
CA GLY A 53 -5.17 10.06 -10.98
C GLY A 53 -4.69 8.62 -10.80
N LEU A 54 -4.11 8.34 -9.64
CA LEU A 54 -3.69 6.99 -9.24
C LEU A 54 -4.83 5.96 -9.30
N LEU A 55 -6.06 6.35 -8.93
CA LEU A 55 -7.23 5.46 -9.00
C LEU A 55 -7.55 5.00 -10.41
N THR A 56 -7.17 5.77 -11.43
CA THR A 56 -7.36 5.40 -12.85
C THR A 56 -6.12 4.70 -13.42
N GLU A 57 -4.93 5.04 -12.95
CA GLU A 57 -3.66 4.44 -13.40
C GLU A 57 -3.43 3.01 -12.87
N ALA A 58 -4.17 2.61 -11.84
CA ALA A 58 -3.91 1.40 -11.07
C ALA A 58 -5.02 0.35 -11.21
N GLN A 59 -4.65 -0.90 -11.02
CA GLN A 59 -5.55 -2.05 -10.79
C GLN A 59 -5.57 -2.46 -9.32
N ALA A 60 -4.60 -2.01 -8.51
CA ALA A 60 -4.62 -2.08 -7.06
C ALA A 60 -3.79 -0.93 -6.47
N LEU A 61 -4.11 -0.51 -5.25
CA LEU A 61 -3.32 0.45 -4.49
C LEU A 61 -2.57 -0.25 -3.36
N CYS A 62 -1.31 0.13 -3.17
CA CYS A 62 -0.53 -0.22 -1.98
C CYS A 62 -0.30 1.05 -1.17
N ALA A 63 -0.59 1.00 0.12
CA ALA A 63 -0.50 2.15 0.99
C ALA A 63 0.28 1.81 2.25
N ASP A 64 1.34 2.57 2.51
CA ASP A 64 2.11 2.45 3.75
C ASP A 64 1.68 3.50 4.75
N ASP A 65 1.61 3.09 6.02
CA ASP A 65 1.34 3.97 7.15
C ASP A 65 0.07 4.81 6.97
N VAL A 66 -1.05 4.18 6.58
CA VAL A 66 -2.32 4.85 6.24
C VAL A 66 -2.90 5.70 7.36
N ASN A 67 -2.50 5.44 8.60
CA ASN A 67 -2.84 6.26 9.75
C ASN A 67 -2.18 7.66 9.74
N LEU A 68 -1.25 7.92 8.81
CA LEU A 68 -0.59 9.21 8.61
C LEU A 68 -1.19 10.00 7.44
N PHE A 69 -2.22 9.47 6.79
CA PHE A 69 -2.85 10.15 5.65
C PHE A 69 -3.63 11.37 6.13
N ASP A 70 -3.63 12.39 5.28
CA ASP A 70 -4.48 13.57 5.48
C ASP A 70 -5.97 13.17 5.42
N ASP A 71 -6.81 13.90 6.15
CA ASP A 71 -8.25 13.66 6.20
C ASP A 71 -8.89 13.72 4.81
N ALA A 72 -8.40 14.59 3.92
CA ALA A 72 -8.91 14.72 2.57
C ALA A 72 -8.65 13.46 1.73
N VAL A 73 -7.48 12.84 1.89
CA VAL A 73 -7.12 11.56 1.24
C VAL A 73 -7.94 10.43 1.85
N THR A 74 -8.08 10.41 3.18
CA THR A 74 -8.91 9.43 3.90
C THR A 74 -10.39 9.53 3.48
N ALA A 75 -10.89 10.73 3.18
CA ALA A 75 -12.26 10.96 2.72
C ALA A 75 -12.48 10.54 1.25
N ALA A 76 -11.42 10.50 0.44
CA ALA A 76 -11.48 10.05 -0.95
C ALA A 76 -11.88 8.56 -1.03
N PRO A 77 -12.36 8.06 -2.19
CA PRO A 77 -12.89 6.69 -2.35
C PRO A 77 -11.78 5.61 -2.39
N ILE A 78 -10.78 5.71 -1.50
CA ILE A 78 -9.77 4.69 -1.31
C ILE A 78 -10.35 3.54 -0.49
N GLY A 79 -10.12 2.31 -0.96
CA GLY A 79 -10.39 1.09 -0.21
C GLY A 79 -11.82 0.59 -0.24
N ARG A 80 -12.68 1.11 -1.14
CA ARG A 80 -14.00 0.52 -1.36
C ARG A 80 -13.89 -0.78 -2.16
N PRO A 81 -14.60 -1.86 -1.78
CA PRO A 81 -14.56 -3.14 -2.47
C PRO A 81 -14.86 -3.06 -3.97
N GLU A 82 -15.73 -2.12 -4.35
CA GLU A 82 -16.19 -1.88 -5.72
C GLU A 82 -15.26 -1.01 -6.57
N ASP A 83 -14.36 -0.23 -5.96
CA ASP A 83 -13.60 0.82 -6.66
C ASP A 83 -12.20 0.32 -7.07
N LEU A 84 -11.42 -0.22 -6.12
CA LEU A 84 -10.09 -0.76 -6.38
C LEU A 84 -9.54 -1.51 -5.15
N PRO A 85 -8.95 -2.72 -5.30
CA PRO A 85 -8.29 -3.40 -4.19
C PRO A 85 -7.23 -2.53 -3.53
N LEU A 86 -7.27 -2.44 -2.20
CA LEU A 86 -6.31 -1.69 -1.39
C LEU A 86 -5.59 -2.62 -0.42
N ILE A 87 -4.27 -2.57 -0.46
CA ILE A 87 -3.39 -3.21 0.50
C ILE A 87 -2.79 -2.11 1.35
N ALA A 88 -3.06 -2.13 2.65
CA ALA A 88 -2.65 -1.07 3.54
C ALA A 88 -1.84 -1.60 4.72
N THR A 89 -0.85 -0.83 5.14
CA THR A 89 -0.11 -1.06 6.39
C THR A 89 -0.29 0.12 7.34
N MET A 90 -0.07 -0.14 8.63
CA MET A 90 -0.09 0.89 9.67
C MET A 90 1.29 1.11 10.26
N ALA A 91 1.57 2.37 10.60
CA ALA A 91 2.77 2.76 11.30
C ALA A 91 2.86 2.08 12.67
N VAL A 92 4.10 1.83 13.09
CA VAL A 92 4.36 1.18 14.37
C VAL A 92 4.13 2.18 15.50
N GLY A 93 3.32 1.80 16.48
CA GLY A 93 3.01 2.66 17.62
C GLY A 93 1.90 3.68 17.35
N ALA A 94 1.21 3.58 16.21
CA ALA A 94 -0.06 4.27 16.04
C ALA A 94 -1.11 3.66 16.96
N ASP A 95 -1.73 4.48 17.80
CA ASP A 95 -2.71 4.04 18.79
C ASP A 95 -4.04 3.67 18.13
N THR A 96 -4.40 4.34 17.04
CA THR A 96 -5.66 4.14 16.31
C THR A 96 -5.54 4.49 14.83
N VAL A 97 -6.37 3.86 14.00
CA VAL A 97 -6.67 4.30 12.63
C VAL A 97 -7.99 5.05 12.67
N HIS A 98 -8.15 6.03 11.77
CA HIS A 98 -9.43 6.71 11.59
C HIS A 98 -10.56 5.69 11.34
N PRO A 99 -11.65 5.67 12.14
CA PRO A 99 -12.70 4.65 12.03
C PRO A 99 -13.30 4.53 10.63
N GLN A 100 -13.45 5.66 9.92
CA GLN A 100 -13.95 5.68 8.55
C GLN A 100 -13.07 4.92 7.55
N LEU A 101 -11.77 4.79 7.83
CA LEU A 101 -10.84 4.02 7.00
C LEU A 101 -11.00 2.53 7.33
N LEU A 102 -11.14 2.17 8.61
CA LEU A 102 -11.39 0.79 9.04
C LEU A 102 -12.69 0.22 8.49
N ASP A 103 -13.76 1.02 8.46
CA ASP A 103 -15.07 0.61 7.91
C ASP A 103 -15.01 0.22 6.43
N ARG A 104 -13.94 0.57 5.71
CA ARG A 104 -13.74 0.26 4.30
C ARG A 104 -12.95 -1.02 4.05
N PHE A 105 -12.19 -1.50 5.04
CA PHE A 105 -11.44 -2.74 4.89
C PHE A 105 -12.34 -3.96 5.10
N GLY A 106 -12.46 -4.79 4.06
CA GLY A 106 -13.10 -6.10 4.18
C GLY A 106 -12.30 -7.12 4.99
N LEU A 107 -10.99 -6.89 5.19
CA LEU A 107 -10.10 -7.75 5.96
C LEU A 107 -9.07 -6.92 6.73
N CYS A 108 -8.95 -7.20 8.03
CA CYS A 108 -7.95 -6.60 8.90
C CYS A 108 -7.14 -7.69 9.60
N ALA A 109 -5.80 -7.62 9.49
CA ALA A 109 -4.89 -8.54 10.15
C ALA A 109 -3.98 -7.80 11.13
N VAL A 110 -3.79 -8.36 12.32
CA VAL A 110 -2.92 -7.78 13.35
C VAL A 110 -1.61 -8.56 13.39
N THR A 111 -0.49 -7.87 13.15
CA THR A 111 0.84 -8.48 13.28
C THR A 111 1.37 -8.36 14.69
N VAL A 112 1.76 -9.48 15.29
CA VAL A 112 2.43 -9.50 16.60
C VAL A 112 3.94 -9.57 16.39
N PRO A 113 4.73 -8.80 17.15
CA PRO A 113 6.18 -8.87 17.04
C PRO A 113 6.76 -10.20 17.51
N CYS A 114 7.74 -10.72 16.77
CA CYS A 114 8.51 -11.87 17.19
C CYS A 114 9.39 -11.53 18.40
N ARG A 115 9.09 -12.14 19.56
CA ARG A 115 9.83 -11.93 20.81
C ARG A 115 10.85 -13.02 21.12
N ASN A 116 10.64 -14.22 20.61
CA ASN A 116 11.51 -15.37 20.85
C ASN A 116 12.81 -15.24 20.02
N PRO A 117 13.99 -15.28 20.66
CA PRO A 117 15.26 -15.19 19.95
C PRO A 117 15.45 -16.25 18.86
N LYS A 118 15.01 -17.49 19.08
CA LYS A 118 15.17 -18.59 18.11
C LYS A 118 14.35 -18.34 16.83
N ASP A 119 13.13 -17.86 16.99
CA ASP A 119 12.27 -17.54 15.85
C ASP A 119 12.81 -16.34 15.06
N ARG A 120 13.43 -15.36 15.75
CA ARG A 120 14.12 -14.24 15.07
C ARG A 120 15.33 -14.70 14.27
N GLU A 121 16.14 -15.58 14.84
CA GLU A 121 17.28 -16.18 14.14
C GLU A 121 16.82 -16.91 12.87
N LEU A 122 15.75 -17.70 12.97
CA LEU A 122 15.15 -18.39 11.82
C LEU A 122 14.67 -17.41 10.74
N ILE A 123 13.98 -16.33 11.10
CA ILE A 123 13.53 -15.29 10.15
C ILE A 123 14.72 -14.65 9.42
N VAL A 124 15.79 -14.33 10.15
CA VAL A 124 17.00 -13.73 9.55
C VAL A 124 17.67 -14.72 8.60
N ASN A 125 17.85 -15.97 9.00
CA ASN A 125 18.47 -16.99 8.15
C ASN A 125 17.65 -17.27 6.89
N HIS A 126 16.33 -17.31 7.00
CA HIS A 126 15.44 -17.43 5.84
C HIS A 126 15.61 -16.24 4.89
N ARG A 127 15.70 -15.02 5.42
CA ARG A 127 15.91 -13.84 4.57
C ARG A 127 17.25 -13.89 3.84
N LEU A 128 18.33 -14.26 4.54
CA LEU A 128 19.65 -14.41 3.93
C LEU A 128 19.65 -15.48 2.84
N THR A 129 19.03 -16.63 3.11
CA THR A 129 18.94 -17.74 2.14
C THR A 129 18.11 -17.34 0.91
N PHE A 130 17.04 -16.58 1.11
CA PHE A 130 16.26 -16.00 0.01
C PHE A 130 17.08 -14.99 -0.80
N ASP A 131 17.87 -14.13 -0.15
CA ASP A 131 18.73 -13.15 -0.81
C ASP A 131 19.87 -13.82 -1.61
N ASP A 132 20.41 -14.95 -1.12
CA ASP A 132 21.44 -15.74 -1.81
C ASP A 132 20.90 -16.47 -3.06
N GLY A 133 19.62 -16.85 -3.05
CA GLY A 133 19.02 -17.60 -4.15
C GLY A 133 17.52 -17.81 -3.98
N PRO A 134 16.67 -16.92 -4.55
CA PRO A 134 15.22 -17.00 -4.40
C PRO A 134 14.64 -18.35 -4.85
N ASP A 135 15.06 -18.84 -6.02
CA ASP A 135 14.55 -20.09 -6.60
C ASP A 135 14.93 -21.32 -5.74
N SER A 136 16.15 -21.32 -5.19
CA SER A 136 16.63 -22.39 -4.30
C SER A 136 15.88 -22.38 -2.97
N PHE A 137 15.60 -21.19 -2.43
CA PHE A 137 14.83 -21.03 -1.21
C PHE A 137 13.41 -21.57 -1.37
N ILE A 138 12.72 -21.21 -2.45
CA ILE A 138 11.35 -21.67 -2.74
C ILE A 138 11.29 -23.21 -2.83
N THR A 139 12.27 -23.82 -3.51
CA THR A 139 12.36 -25.28 -3.66
C THR A 139 12.59 -26.01 -2.33
N THR A 140 13.28 -25.36 -1.39
CA THR A 140 13.58 -25.94 -0.06
C THR A 140 12.39 -25.81 0.91
N CYS A 141 11.47 -24.87 0.66
CA CYS A 141 10.31 -24.60 1.51
C CYS A 141 9.00 -25.26 1.05
N THR A 142 9.00 -25.98 -0.08
CA THR A 142 7.82 -26.71 -0.61
C THR A 142 7.88 -28.18 -0.24
#